data_AF-A0A371CS23-F1
#
_entry.id   AF-A0A371CS23-F1
#
_cell.length_a   1.000
_cell.length_b   1.000
_cell.length_c   1.000
_cell.angle_alpha   90.00
_cell.angle_beta   90.00
_cell.angle_gamma   90.00
#
_symmetry.space_group_name_H-M   'P 1'
#
loop_
_entity.id
_entity.type
_entity.pdbx_description
1 polymer ?
#
loop_
_entity_poly.entity_id
_entity_poly.type
_entity_poly.pdbx_seq_one_letter_code
_entity_poly.pdbx_strand_id
1 'polypeptide(L)'
;MAPKLPITLNHAKLSTSVHALCHALLKVWLLAWPLAFPGGMALLQNCRCATHSEKGLIARMRKSILRMCAYWRPARADGDDVVYRHYRTPEEEDEYWRSSGMMREALRASDAGRDGSDVPLVRYYTPKLLPAYRDHDEVEEDPEAREVYVAPRAFCKWHRMVFRGPMHPTLNEAQEQIRYYSSRDRREILRISRLLCDEQVFRKRRTWTPHFARTWRDWLNRKGPDVAIVFA
;
A
#
# COMPACT_ATOMS: atom_id res chain seq x y z
N MET A 1 -69.38 -0.92 14.71
CA MET A 1 -68.77 -2.07 15.43
C MET A 1 -67.40 -2.32 14.82
N ALA A 2 -66.33 -1.87 15.47
CA ALA A 2 -64.97 -2.11 15.00
C ALA A 2 -64.37 -3.33 15.74
N PRO A 3 -63.87 -4.36 15.04
CA PRO A 3 -63.30 -5.53 15.68
C PRO A 3 -61.96 -5.19 16.34
N LYS A 4 -61.87 -5.39 17.66
CA LYS A 4 -60.60 -5.37 18.39
C LYS A 4 -59.88 -6.69 18.15
N LEU A 5 -58.76 -6.66 17.43
CA LEU A 5 -57.84 -7.80 17.34
C LEU A 5 -56.87 -7.79 18.52
N PRO A 6 -56.74 -8.88 19.30
CA PRO A 6 -55.74 -9.01 20.33
C PRO A 6 -54.58 -9.84 19.79
N ILE A 7 -53.54 -9.18 19.30
CA ILE A 7 -52.23 -9.82 19.09
C ILE A 7 -51.20 -8.98 19.81
N THR A 8 -51.05 -9.24 21.11
CA THR A 8 -49.90 -8.77 21.88
C THR A 8 -48.70 -9.58 21.43
N LEU A 9 -48.05 -9.08 20.38
CA LEU A 9 -46.83 -9.65 19.83
C LEU A 9 -45.74 -9.59 20.91
N ASN A 10 -45.37 -10.73 21.48
CA ASN A 10 -44.33 -10.81 22.50
C ASN A 10 -42.95 -10.58 21.85
N HIS A 11 -42.56 -9.31 21.77
CA HIS A 11 -41.33 -8.82 21.15
C HIS A 11 -40.05 -9.55 21.63
N ALA A 12 -40.04 -10.04 22.87
CA ALA A 12 -38.92 -10.81 23.41
C ALA A 12 -38.68 -12.14 22.69
N LYS A 13 -39.75 -12.90 22.38
CA LYS A 13 -39.63 -14.20 21.73
C LYS A 13 -39.20 -14.07 20.26
N LEU A 14 -39.69 -13.04 19.59
CA LEU A 14 -39.29 -12.68 18.23
C LEU A 14 -37.83 -12.25 18.15
N SER A 15 -37.35 -11.46 19.11
CA SER A 15 -35.95 -11.06 19.16
C SER A 15 -35.01 -12.26 19.31
N THR A 16 -35.34 -13.20 20.19
CA THR A 16 -34.52 -14.41 20.39
C THR A 16 -34.50 -15.33 19.17
N SER A 17 -35.62 -15.50 18.47
CA SER A 17 -35.68 -16.36 17.28
C SER A 17 -34.93 -15.75 16.10
N VAL A 18 -35.06 -14.43 15.89
CA VAL A 18 -34.30 -13.71 14.87
C VAL A 18 -32.79 -13.78 15.14
N HIS A 19 -32.37 -13.62 16.40
CA HIS A 19 -30.96 -13.71 16.75
C HIS A 19 -30.39 -15.11 16.52
N ALA A 20 -31.15 -16.16 16.86
CA ALA A 20 -30.76 -17.55 16.59
C ALA A 20 -30.65 -17.84 15.08
N LEU A 21 -31.59 -17.34 14.27
CA LEU A 21 -31.58 -17.48 12.81
C LEU A 21 -30.37 -16.78 12.19
N CYS A 22 -30.10 -15.52 12.58
CA CYS A 22 -28.93 -14.78 12.12
C CYS A 22 -27.63 -15.52 12.45
N HIS A 23 -27.51 -16.06 13.66
CA HIS A 23 -26.32 -16.81 14.07
C HIS A 23 -26.14 -18.12 13.28
N ALA A 24 -27.23 -18.82 12.95
CA ALA A 24 -27.18 -20.01 12.11
C ALA A 24 -26.71 -19.67 10.68
N LEU A 25 -27.26 -18.62 10.08
CA LEU A 25 -26.87 -18.17 8.73
C LEU A 25 -25.41 -17.71 8.66
N LEU A 26 -24.94 -17.00 9.69
CA LEU A 26 -23.54 -16.54 9.77
C LEU A 26 -22.56 -17.72 9.89
N LYS A 27 -22.95 -18.78 10.60
CA LYS A 27 -22.17 -20.03 10.66
C LYS A 27 -22.10 -20.74 9.31
N VAL A 28 -23.23 -20.88 8.61
CA VAL A 28 -23.26 -21.52 7.29
C VAL A 28 -22.40 -20.73 6.31
N TRP A 29 -22.51 -19.40 6.33
CA TRP A 29 -21.72 -18.52 5.48
C TRP A 29 -20.22 -18.63 5.77
N LEU A 30 -19.79 -18.64 7.04
CA LEU A 30 -18.38 -18.80 7.41
C LEU A 30 -17.80 -20.17 7.05
N LEU A 31 -18.63 -21.22 7.03
CA LEU A 31 -18.20 -22.56 6.61
C LEU A 31 -18.12 -22.69 5.09
N ALA A 32 -19.00 -22.00 4.35
CA ALA A 32 -19.01 -22.01 2.89
C ALA A 32 -17.99 -21.03 2.26
N TRP A 33 -17.59 -19.99 2.99
CA TRP A 33 -16.70 -18.93 2.50
C TRP A 33 -15.34 -19.41 1.94
N PRO A 34 -14.60 -20.35 2.59
CA PRO A 34 -13.32 -20.81 2.10
C PRO A 34 -13.42 -21.57 0.76
N LEU A 35 -14.60 -22.15 0.48
CA LEU A 35 -14.87 -22.89 -0.76
C LEU A 35 -15.31 -21.96 -1.89
N ALA A 36 -16.02 -20.87 -1.56
CA ALA A 36 -16.51 -19.91 -2.56
C ALA A 36 -15.41 -18.99 -3.09
N PHE A 37 -14.38 -18.66 -2.29
CA PHE A 37 -13.33 -17.71 -2.66
C PHE A 37 -11.93 -18.15 -2.18
N PRO A 38 -11.26 -19.09 -2.87
CA PRO A 38 -9.86 -19.40 -2.59
C PRO A 38 -9.00 -18.15 -2.85
N GLY A 39 -8.49 -17.53 -1.78
CA GLY A 39 -7.69 -16.30 -1.83
C GLY A 39 -8.43 -15.01 -1.43
N GLY A 40 -9.73 -15.07 -1.15
CA GLY A 40 -10.49 -13.90 -0.69
C GLY A 40 -10.14 -13.49 0.75
N MET A 41 -9.64 -12.27 0.93
CA MET A 41 -9.43 -11.69 2.26
C MET A 41 -10.74 -11.11 2.82
N ALA A 42 -11.27 -11.67 3.89
CA ALA A 42 -12.39 -11.08 4.62
C ALA A 42 -11.88 -10.09 5.67
N LEU A 43 -12.14 -8.79 5.47
CA LEU A 43 -11.89 -7.76 6.47
C LEU A 43 -13.06 -7.72 7.46
N LEU A 44 -12.89 -8.36 8.62
CA LEU A 44 -13.83 -8.22 9.74
C LEU A 44 -13.62 -6.84 10.38
N GLN A 45 -14.49 -5.89 10.06
CA GLN A 45 -14.51 -4.58 10.70
C GLN A 45 -14.93 -4.75 12.16
N ASN A 46 -13.98 -4.58 13.08
CA ASN A 46 -14.20 -4.72 14.52
C ASN A 46 -15.15 -3.63 15.02
N CYS A 47 -16.44 -3.96 15.15
CA CYS A 47 -17.40 -3.13 15.87
C CYS A 47 -17.00 -3.11 17.36
N ARG A 48 -16.58 -1.94 17.85
CA ARG A 48 -16.10 -1.74 19.24
C ARG A 48 -17.19 -1.85 20.32
N CYS A 49 -18.42 -2.23 19.97
CA CYS A 49 -19.53 -2.39 20.92
C CYS A 49 -19.76 -3.84 21.38
N ALA A 50 -18.80 -4.74 21.15
CA ALA A 50 -18.95 -6.14 21.49
C ALA A 50 -18.94 -6.38 23.01
N THR A 51 -20.07 -6.86 23.55
CA THR A 51 -20.23 -7.25 24.95
C THR A 51 -19.24 -8.37 25.33
N HIS A 52 -18.97 -8.58 26.63
CA HIS A 52 -17.93 -9.50 27.12
C HIS A 52 -18.04 -10.95 26.57
N SER A 53 -19.24 -11.37 26.16
CA SER A 53 -19.55 -12.66 25.51
C SER A 53 -18.98 -12.78 24.09
N GLU A 54 -19.00 -11.70 23.31
CA GLU A 54 -18.63 -11.70 21.88
C GLU A 54 -17.11 -11.76 21.65
N LYS A 55 -16.32 -11.31 22.63
CA LYS A 55 -14.84 -11.46 22.60
C LYS A 55 -14.41 -12.92 22.51
N GLY A 56 -15.17 -13.84 23.12
CA GLY A 56 -14.90 -15.28 23.07
C GLY A 56 -15.22 -15.92 21.72
N LEU A 57 -16.16 -15.36 20.96
CA LEU A 57 -16.51 -15.82 19.61
C LEU A 57 -15.44 -15.39 18.60
N ILE A 58 -15.03 -14.12 18.65
CA ILE A 58 -13.99 -13.57 17.76
C ILE A 58 -12.65 -14.29 17.95
N ALA A 59 -12.27 -14.57 19.20
CA ALA A 59 -11.05 -15.35 19.49
C ALA A 59 -11.10 -16.77 18.91
N ARG A 60 -12.27 -17.42 18.98
CA ARG A 60 -12.47 -18.76 18.39
C ARG A 60 -12.42 -18.73 16.87
N MET A 61 -13.06 -17.73 16.23
CA MET A 61 -13.00 -17.55 14.78
C MET A 61 -11.57 -17.31 14.29
N ARG A 62 -10.82 -16.43 14.95
CA ARG A 62 -9.42 -16.13 14.61
C ARG A 62 -8.53 -17.37 14.70
N LYS A 63 -8.72 -18.20 15.74
CA LYS A 63 -7.97 -19.45 15.92
C LYS A 63 -8.29 -20.48 14.82
N SER A 64 -9.55 -20.60 14.41
CA SER A 64 -9.96 -21.48 13.31
C SER A 64 -9.41 -21.04 11.96
N ILE A 65 -9.45 -19.75 11.66
CA ILE A 65 -8.89 -19.19 10.41
C ILE A 65 -7.37 -19.45 10.34
N LEU A 66 -6.63 -19.20 11.42
CA LEU A 66 -5.19 -19.45 11.45
C LEU A 66 -4.84 -20.93 11.24
N ARG A 67 -5.62 -21.86 11.80
CA ARG A 67 -5.45 -23.30 11.54
C ARG A 67 -5.69 -23.66 10.07
N MET A 68 -6.71 -23.09 9.45
CA MET A 68 -6.95 -23.32 8.02
C MET A 68 -5.83 -22.72 7.16
N CYS A 69 -5.40 -21.48 7.42
CA CYS A 69 -4.30 -20.87 6.67
C CYS A 69 -2.98 -21.64 6.82
N ALA A 70 -2.74 -22.30 7.96
CA ALA A 70 -1.58 -23.17 8.14
C ALA A 70 -1.70 -24.49 7.34
N TYR A 71 -2.90 -25.04 7.24
CA TYR A 71 -3.17 -26.24 6.43
C TYR A 71 -3.04 -25.98 4.92
N TRP A 72 -3.46 -24.80 4.45
CA TRP A 72 -3.43 -24.41 3.04
C TRP A 72 -2.13 -23.70 2.61
N ARG A 73 -1.15 -23.55 3.51
CA ARG A 73 0.14 -22.97 3.13
C ARG A 73 0.93 -24.03 2.34
N PRO A 74 1.21 -23.82 1.04
CA PRO A 74 2.03 -24.77 0.30
C PRO A 74 3.38 -24.90 0.99
N ALA A 75 3.92 -26.12 1.03
CA ALA A 75 5.27 -26.36 1.48
C ALA A 75 6.19 -25.42 0.69
N ARG A 76 6.95 -24.57 1.39
CA ARG A 76 7.96 -23.73 0.76
C ARG A 76 8.85 -24.65 -0.07
N ALA A 77 8.82 -24.48 -1.39
CA ALA A 77 9.85 -25.02 -2.25
C ALA A 77 11.16 -24.40 -1.76
N ASP A 78 12.01 -25.25 -1.21
CA ASP A 78 13.34 -24.91 -0.77
C ASP A 78 14.19 -24.66 -2.03
N GLY A 79 14.77 -23.47 -2.14
CA GLY A 79 15.79 -23.18 -3.15
C GLY A 79 15.29 -22.68 -4.51
N ASP A 80 14.88 -21.41 -4.57
CA ASP A 80 15.17 -20.61 -5.76
C ASP A 80 15.51 -19.18 -5.31
N ASP A 81 16.63 -19.10 -4.60
CA ASP A 81 17.39 -17.86 -4.49
C ASP A 81 18.01 -17.66 -5.89
N VAL A 82 17.47 -16.71 -6.65
CA VAL A 82 18.03 -16.34 -7.97
C VAL A 82 19.36 -15.64 -7.69
N VAL A 83 20.38 -16.46 -7.46
CA VAL A 83 21.77 -16.03 -7.33
C VAL A 83 22.19 -15.54 -8.71
N TYR A 84 22.17 -14.23 -8.90
CA TYR A 84 22.88 -13.59 -10.00
C TYR A 84 24.32 -14.09 -9.98
N ARG A 85 24.69 -14.97 -10.91
CA ARG A 85 26.08 -15.42 -11.07
C ARG A 85 26.92 -14.20 -11.40
N HIS A 86 27.61 -13.68 -10.40
CA HIS A 86 28.66 -12.69 -10.61
C HIS A 86 29.82 -13.37 -11.35
N TYR A 87 30.44 -12.66 -12.29
CA TYR A 87 31.70 -13.09 -12.90
C TYR A 87 32.72 -13.33 -11.79
N ARG A 88 33.55 -14.37 -11.91
CA ARG A 88 34.46 -14.72 -10.83
C ARG A 88 35.60 -13.71 -10.70
N THR A 89 35.92 -13.04 -11.80
CA THR A 89 37.02 -12.10 -11.92
C THR A 89 36.69 -11.02 -12.95
N PRO A 90 37.19 -9.77 -12.80
CA PRO A 90 36.95 -8.69 -13.76
C PRO A 90 37.48 -9.01 -15.16
N GLU A 91 38.55 -9.80 -15.27
CA GLU A 91 39.10 -10.23 -16.56
C GLU A 91 38.13 -11.15 -17.35
N GLU A 92 37.29 -11.91 -16.64
CA GLU A 92 36.30 -12.81 -17.25
C GLU A 92 35.12 -12.02 -17.82
N GLU A 93 34.76 -10.91 -17.15
CA GLU A 93 33.78 -9.95 -17.64
C GLU A 93 34.30 -9.24 -18.91
N ASP A 94 35.55 -8.78 -18.91
CA ASP A 94 36.16 -8.14 -20.08
C ASP A 94 36.28 -9.08 -21.28
N GLU A 95 36.62 -10.35 -21.05
CA GLU A 95 36.65 -11.40 -22.09
C GLU A 95 35.25 -11.66 -22.67
N TYR A 96 34.23 -11.70 -21.81
CA TYR A 96 32.83 -11.82 -22.22
C TYR A 96 32.39 -10.62 -23.09
N TRP A 97 32.75 -9.39 -22.70
CA TRP A 97 32.39 -8.21 -23.48
C TRP A 97 33.14 -8.13 -24.81
N ARG A 98 34.43 -8.51 -24.84
CA ARG A 98 35.20 -8.61 -26.09
C ARG A 98 34.59 -9.63 -27.05
N SER A 99 34.29 -10.83 -26.58
CA SER A 99 33.67 -11.89 -27.41
C SER A 99 32.27 -11.52 -27.90
N SER A 100 31.45 -10.89 -27.04
CA SER A 100 30.13 -10.38 -27.41
C SER A 100 30.20 -9.26 -28.45
N GLY A 101 31.21 -8.39 -28.35
CA GLY A 101 31.49 -7.33 -29.31
C GLY A 101 31.80 -7.88 -30.71
N MET A 102 32.64 -8.92 -30.79
CA MET A 102 32.95 -9.61 -32.05
C MET A 102 31.72 -10.25 -32.68
N MET A 103 30.87 -10.90 -31.88
CA MET A 103 29.60 -11.48 -32.36
C MET A 103 28.67 -10.41 -32.92
N ARG A 104 28.61 -9.24 -32.26
CA ARG A 104 27.80 -8.10 -32.72
C ARG A 104 28.30 -7.54 -34.05
N GLU A 105 29.62 -7.43 -34.22
CA GLU A 105 30.26 -6.98 -35.47
C GLU A 105 29.93 -7.96 -36.63
N ALA A 106 30.02 -9.27 -36.35
CA ALA A 106 29.69 -10.32 -37.33
C ALA A 106 28.21 -10.28 -37.75
N LEU A 107 27.29 -10.05 -36.80
CA LEU A 107 25.86 -9.90 -37.09
C LEU A 107 25.53 -8.58 -37.80
N ARG A 108 26.35 -7.54 -37.61
CA ARG A 108 26.17 -6.24 -38.29
C ARG A 108 26.46 -6.31 -39.79
N ALA A 109 27.29 -7.27 -40.22
CA ALA A 109 27.57 -7.58 -41.61
C ALA A 109 26.49 -8.47 -42.26
N SER A 110 25.44 -8.84 -41.53
CA SER A 110 24.33 -9.59 -42.09
C SER A 110 23.40 -8.67 -42.88
N ASP A 111 23.39 -8.82 -44.20
CA ASP A 111 22.55 -8.09 -45.16
C ASP A 111 21.06 -8.49 -45.09
N ALA A 112 20.59 -9.02 -43.96
CA ALA A 112 19.22 -9.51 -43.74
C ALA A 112 18.12 -8.44 -43.88
N GLY A 113 18.46 -7.21 -44.29
CA GLY A 113 17.53 -6.13 -44.61
C GLY A 113 17.57 -5.65 -46.08
N ARG A 114 18.33 -6.30 -46.98
CA ARG A 114 18.51 -5.80 -48.37
C ARG A 114 17.61 -6.42 -49.44
N ASP A 115 16.99 -7.58 -49.18
CA ASP A 115 16.10 -8.21 -50.15
C ASP A 115 14.65 -7.77 -49.93
N GLY A 116 14.22 -6.83 -50.78
CA GLY A 116 12.89 -6.20 -50.79
C GLY A 116 11.75 -7.09 -51.28
N SER A 117 11.76 -8.39 -51.01
CA SER A 117 10.64 -9.26 -51.33
C SER A 117 10.34 -10.22 -50.18
N ASP A 118 9.20 -9.98 -49.56
CA ASP A 118 8.47 -10.92 -48.69
C ASP A 118 8.96 -11.09 -47.24
N VAL A 119 9.33 -9.97 -46.59
CA VAL A 119 9.36 -9.94 -45.12
C VAL A 119 7.95 -9.67 -44.62
N PRO A 120 7.32 -10.57 -43.82
CA PRO A 120 5.99 -10.31 -43.27
C PRO A 120 6.05 -9.01 -42.49
N LEU A 121 5.16 -8.08 -42.85
CA LEU A 121 5.02 -6.78 -42.20
C LEU A 121 4.68 -7.02 -40.72
N VAL A 122 5.70 -7.07 -39.86
CA VAL A 122 5.53 -7.18 -38.41
C VAL A 122 4.91 -5.86 -37.95
N ARG A 123 3.56 -5.82 -37.93
CA ARG A 123 2.77 -4.63 -37.56
C ARG A 123 3.10 -4.08 -36.18
N TYR A 124 3.77 -4.88 -35.34
CA TYR A 124 4.15 -4.52 -33.98
C TYR A 124 5.56 -5.03 -33.71
N TYR A 125 6.58 -4.34 -34.21
CA TYR A 125 7.91 -4.48 -33.63
C TYR A 125 7.86 -3.83 -32.25
N THR A 126 7.69 -4.63 -31.21
CA THR A 126 7.94 -4.17 -29.85
C THR A 126 9.44 -4.30 -29.66
N PRO A 127 10.23 -3.21 -29.73
CA PRO A 127 11.66 -3.32 -29.45
C PRO A 127 11.81 -3.99 -28.09
N LYS A 128 12.62 -5.04 -28.03
CA LYS A 128 13.08 -5.58 -26.74
C LYS A 128 13.68 -4.38 -26.02
N LEU A 129 13.00 -3.91 -24.98
CA LEU A 129 13.49 -2.83 -24.11
C LEU A 129 14.93 -3.18 -23.74
N LEU A 130 15.81 -2.18 -23.75
CA LEU A 130 17.20 -2.37 -23.38
C LEU A 130 17.25 -3.14 -22.06
N PRO A 131 18.19 -4.08 -21.89
CA PRO A 131 18.26 -4.85 -20.66
C PRO A 131 18.33 -3.91 -19.44
N ALA A 132 17.57 -4.22 -18.39
CA ALA A 132 17.39 -3.38 -17.20
C ALA A 132 18.69 -2.93 -16.51
N TYR A 133 19.83 -3.56 -16.81
CA TYR A 133 21.12 -3.18 -16.23
C TYR A 133 21.64 -1.82 -16.71
N ARG A 134 21.14 -1.26 -17.83
CA ARG A 134 21.53 0.09 -18.29
C ARG A 134 20.83 1.22 -17.55
N ASP A 135 19.76 0.93 -16.81
CA ASP A 135 19.01 1.93 -16.05
C ASP A 135 19.56 2.15 -14.64
N HIS A 136 20.61 1.42 -14.24
CA HIS A 136 21.09 1.43 -12.85
C HIS A 136 22.18 2.45 -12.53
N ASP A 137 22.89 3.01 -13.51
CA ASP A 137 24.11 3.77 -13.19
C ASP A 137 24.01 5.30 -13.30
N GLU A 138 23.05 5.89 -14.04
CA GLU A 138 22.99 7.36 -14.18
C GLU A 138 21.58 7.95 -14.37
N VAL A 139 20.51 7.22 -14.08
CA VAL A 139 19.24 7.92 -13.80
C VAL A 139 19.45 8.52 -12.42
N GLU A 140 19.72 9.83 -12.34
CA GLU A 140 19.43 10.58 -11.12
C GLU A 140 17.97 10.26 -10.78
N GLU A 141 17.76 9.25 -9.92
CA GLU A 141 16.44 8.90 -9.40
C GLU A 141 15.92 10.20 -8.84
N ASP A 142 14.95 10.79 -9.55
CA ASP A 142 14.40 12.08 -9.16
C ASP A 142 14.05 11.94 -7.68
N PRO A 143 14.75 12.66 -6.79
CA PRO A 143 14.51 12.50 -5.38
C PRO A 143 13.04 12.79 -5.09
N GLU A 144 12.30 13.51 -5.92
CA GLU A 144 10.85 13.72 -5.80
C GLU A 144 9.99 12.48 -6.08
N ALA A 145 10.48 11.51 -6.87
CA ALA A 145 9.79 10.27 -7.21
C ALA A 145 9.80 9.21 -6.10
N ARG A 146 10.72 9.32 -5.13
CA ARG A 146 10.81 8.35 -4.03
C ARG A 146 9.65 8.53 -3.05
N GLU A 147 8.79 7.51 -2.96
CA GLU A 147 7.67 7.49 -2.02
C GLU A 147 8.16 7.63 -0.57
N VAL A 148 7.78 8.73 0.10
CA VAL A 148 8.13 8.98 1.50
C VAL A 148 6.97 8.56 2.41
N TYR A 149 7.26 7.61 3.30
CA TYR A 149 6.34 7.23 4.36
C TYR A 149 6.40 8.23 5.53
N VAL A 150 5.22 8.70 5.98
CA VAL A 150 5.07 9.55 7.16
C VAL A 150 4.26 8.80 8.19
N ALA A 151 4.83 8.59 9.38
CA ALA A 151 4.09 7.98 10.48
C ALA A 151 2.94 8.91 10.93
N PRO A 152 1.73 8.41 11.24
CA PRO A 152 0.59 9.24 11.68
C PRO A 152 0.92 10.14 12.87
N ARG A 153 1.75 9.66 13.80
CA ARG A 153 2.23 10.45 14.95
C ARG A 153 3.07 11.65 14.54
N ALA A 154 3.93 11.49 13.54
CA ALA A 154 4.75 12.57 12.99
C ALA A 154 3.88 13.62 12.28
N PHE A 155 2.83 13.17 11.60
CA PHE A 155 1.84 14.06 11.00
C PHE A 155 1.06 14.86 12.05
N CYS A 156 0.52 14.21 13.10
CA CYS A 156 -0.14 14.90 14.21
C CYS A 156 0.78 15.94 14.87
N LYS A 157 2.06 15.60 15.02
CA LYS A 157 3.08 16.50 15.58
C LYS A 157 3.30 17.71 14.70
N TRP A 158 3.56 17.50 13.41
CA TRP A 158 3.69 18.57 12.42
C TRP A 158 2.44 19.48 12.42
N HIS A 159 1.24 18.89 12.41
CA HIS A 159 -0.01 19.64 12.40
C HIS A 159 -0.15 20.55 13.63
N ARG A 160 0.24 20.07 14.82
CA ARG A 160 0.27 20.87 16.05
C ARG A 160 1.28 22.02 16.01
N MET A 161 2.39 21.83 15.29
CA MET A 161 3.42 22.86 15.14
C MET A 161 2.99 23.94 14.13
N VAL A 162 2.32 23.55 13.06
CA VAL A 162 1.99 24.44 11.92
C VAL A 162 0.65 25.14 12.12
N PHE A 163 -0.38 24.44 12.59
CA PHE A 163 -1.72 25.01 12.71
C PHE A 163 -2.02 25.39 14.16
N ARG A 164 -2.57 26.60 14.33
CA ARG A 164 -3.02 27.08 15.64
C ARG A 164 -4.43 26.55 15.93
N GLY A 165 -4.67 26.14 17.17
CA GLY A 165 -6.01 25.82 17.66
C GLY A 165 -6.04 24.52 18.47
N PRO A 166 -7.19 24.18 19.06
CA PRO A 166 -7.35 22.93 19.80
C PRO A 166 -7.67 21.74 18.89
N MET A 167 -8.16 21.98 17.67
CA MET A 167 -8.51 20.93 16.72
C MET A 167 -7.26 20.44 16.00
N HIS A 168 -6.89 19.20 16.30
CA HIS A 168 -5.78 18.50 15.67
C HIS A 168 -6.22 17.08 15.33
N PRO A 169 -5.74 16.53 14.20
CA PRO A 169 -6.16 15.21 13.74
C PRO A 169 -5.78 14.15 14.76
N THR A 170 -6.68 13.20 14.95
CA THR A 170 -6.42 11.93 15.64
C THR A 170 -5.48 11.06 14.79
N LEU A 171 -4.93 9.98 15.37
CA LEU A 171 -4.04 9.08 14.62
C LEU A 171 -4.73 8.44 13.42
N ASN A 172 -6.02 8.13 13.51
CA ASN A 172 -6.79 7.55 12.41
C ASN A 172 -7.05 8.58 11.31
N GLU A 173 -7.46 9.80 11.68
CA GLU A 173 -7.65 10.89 10.73
C GLU A 173 -6.34 11.27 10.04
N ALA A 174 -5.23 11.28 10.78
CA ALA A 174 -3.90 11.50 10.23
C ALA A 174 -3.55 10.46 9.17
N GLN A 175 -3.83 9.18 9.42
CA GLN A 175 -3.56 8.11 8.46
C GLN A 175 -4.32 8.30 7.14
N GLU A 176 -5.56 8.77 7.20
CA GLU A 176 -6.35 9.10 6.01
C GLU A 176 -5.85 10.40 5.35
N GLN A 177 -5.57 11.45 6.13
CA GLN A 177 -5.14 12.74 5.61
C GLN A 177 -3.78 12.70 4.90
N ILE A 178 -2.84 11.87 5.38
CA ILE A 178 -1.51 11.71 4.76
C ILE A 178 -1.63 11.33 3.27
N ARG A 179 -2.68 10.61 2.87
CA ARG A 179 -2.88 10.18 1.48
C ARG A 179 -3.06 11.34 0.51
N TYR A 180 -3.60 12.46 0.98
CA TYR A 180 -3.85 13.66 0.14
C TYR A 180 -2.60 14.52 -0.09
N TYR A 181 -1.49 14.22 0.58
CA TYR A 181 -0.24 14.95 0.43
C TYR A 181 0.67 14.24 -0.58
N SER A 182 1.34 15.03 -1.44
CA SER A 182 2.34 14.52 -2.39
C SER A 182 3.57 13.93 -1.67
N SER A 183 4.43 13.20 -2.39
CA SER A 183 5.72 12.71 -1.85
C SER A 183 6.60 13.85 -1.32
N ARG A 184 6.63 14.98 -2.04
CA ARG A 184 7.37 16.20 -1.68
C ARG A 184 6.83 16.84 -0.41
N ASP A 185 5.51 16.86 -0.25
CA ASP A 185 4.83 17.38 0.94
C ASP A 185 5.14 16.52 2.14
N ARG A 186 5.03 15.20 1.99
CA ARG A 186 5.33 14.21 3.03
C ARG A 186 6.77 14.34 3.53
N ARG A 187 7.72 14.61 2.63
CA ARG A 187 9.12 14.88 2.98
C ARG A 187 9.25 16.13 3.84
N GLU A 188 8.59 17.21 3.46
CA GLU A 188 8.68 18.47 4.21
C GLU A 188 7.95 18.38 5.56
N ILE A 189 6.80 17.71 5.61
CA ILE A 189 6.09 17.36 6.84
C ILE A 189 7.05 16.63 7.79
N LEU A 190 7.75 15.61 7.28
CA LEU A 190 8.71 14.85 8.06
C LEU A 190 9.88 15.72 8.53
N ARG A 191 10.45 16.57 7.65
CA ARG A 191 11.51 17.52 7.97
C ARG A 191 11.12 18.43 9.13
N ILE A 192 9.98 19.10 9.03
CA ILE A 192 9.46 20.01 10.05
C ILE A 192 9.14 19.25 11.34
N SER A 193 8.54 18.05 11.25
CA SER A 193 8.22 17.22 12.43
C SER A 193 9.45 16.84 13.25
N ARG A 194 10.64 16.83 12.64
CA ARG A 194 11.92 16.49 13.30
C ARG A 194 12.60 17.69 13.97
N LEU A 195 12.18 18.93 13.67
CA LEU A 195 12.79 20.15 14.23
C LEU A 195 12.57 20.31 15.74
N LEU A 196 11.62 19.58 16.31
CA LEU A 196 11.34 19.59 17.75
C LEU A 196 11.21 18.17 18.27
N CYS A 197 11.45 17.97 19.56
CA CYS A 197 11.19 16.68 20.20
C CYS A 197 9.70 16.49 20.48
N ASP A 198 9.23 15.25 20.56
CA ASP A 198 7.83 14.91 20.84
C ASP A 198 7.33 15.53 22.15
N GLU A 199 8.16 15.47 23.19
CA GLU A 199 7.84 16.07 24.49
C GLU A 199 7.55 17.55 24.39
N GLN A 200 8.31 18.28 23.58
CA GLN A 200 8.12 19.72 23.42
C GLN A 200 6.83 20.06 22.68
N VAL A 201 6.30 19.17 21.83
CA VAL A 201 5.09 19.43 21.03
C VAL A 201 3.83 18.96 21.74
N PHE A 202 3.88 17.80 22.40
CA PHE A 202 2.71 17.19 23.03
C PHE A 202 2.50 17.62 24.49
N ARG A 203 3.46 18.32 25.13
CA ARG A 203 3.25 18.89 26.47
C ARG A 203 2.20 20.01 26.42
N LYS A 204 1.23 19.93 27.34
CA LYS A 204 0.06 20.84 27.44
C LYS A 204 0.40 22.34 27.62
N ARG A 205 1.62 22.68 28.05
CA ARG A 205 2.00 24.04 28.47
C ARG A 205 2.75 24.84 27.42
N ARG A 206 2.90 24.34 26.20
CA ARG A 206 3.63 25.09 25.17
C ARG A 206 2.73 26.11 24.48
N THR A 207 3.15 27.37 24.50
CA THR A 207 2.60 28.41 23.65
C THR A 207 2.93 28.10 22.20
N TRP A 208 1.90 27.99 21.35
CA TRP A 208 2.07 27.83 19.91
C TRP A 208 2.85 29.01 19.33
N THR A 209 3.78 28.72 18.41
CA THR A 209 4.62 29.74 17.76
C THR A 209 4.39 29.75 16.26
N PRO A 210 4.23 30.92 15.61
CA PRO A 210 4.00 31.01 14.17
C PRO A 210 5.24 30.70 13.33
N HIS A 211 6.37 30.34 13.94
CA HIS A 211 7.62 30.05 13.24
C HIS A 211 7.45 28.90 12.23
N PHE A 212 6.95 27.74 12.66
CA PHE A 212 6.77 26.59 11.77
C PHE A 212 5.66 26.80 10.74
N ALA A 213 4.65 27.60 11.09
CA ALA A 213 3.60 28.02 10.15
C ALA A 213 4.18 28.84 8.99
N ARG A 214 5.14 29.73 9.29
CA ARG A 214 5.88 30.49 8.27
C ARG A 214 6.75 29.55 7.43
N THR A 215 7.53 28.67 8.05
CA THR A 215 8.35 27.68 7.32
C THR A 215 7.53 26.85 6.34
N TRP A 216 6.36 26.37 6.77
CA TRP A 216 5.45 25.61 5.92
C TRP A 216 4.89 26.45 4.77
N ARG A 217 4.48 27.69 5.04
CA ARG A 217 3.98 28.63 4.02
C ARG A 217 5.06 28.98 2.99
N ASP A 218 6.28 29.24 3.44
CA ASP A 218 7.41 29.56 2.57
C ASP A 218 7.79 28.38 1.68
N TRP A 219 7.65 27.15 2.18
CA TRP A 219 7.82 25.96 1.36
C TRP A 219 6.69 25.79 0.34
N LEU A 220 5.42 26.02 0.71
CA LEU A 220 4.29 25.98 -0.23
C LEU A 220 4.48 27.00 -1.37
N ASN A 221 4.90 28.22 -1.03
CA ASN A 221 5.17 29.27 -2.01
C ASN A 221 6.32 28.91 -2.96
N ARG A 222 7.37 28.25 -2.47
CA ARG A 222 8.52 27.82 -3.30
C ARG A 222 8.23 26.58 -4.14
N LYS A 223 7.40 25.67 -3.65
CA LYS A 223 7.04 24.43 -4.35
C LYS A 223 6.24 24.74 -5.62
N GLY A 224 5.36 25.73 -5.58
CA GLY A 224 4.41 25.98 -6.64
C GLY A 224 3.21 25.02 -6.59
N PRO A 225 2.24 25.16 -7.53
CA PRO A 225 1.06 24.32 -7.58
C PRO A 225 1.41 22.88 -7.98
N ASP A 226 0.72 21.90 -7.39
CA ASP A 226 0.76 20.52 -7.86
C ASP A 226 0.04 20.41 -9.20
N VAL A 227 0.79 20.16 -10.28
CA VAL A 227 0.22 19.94 -11.61
C VAL A 227 -0.13 18.46 -11.74
N ALA A 228 -1.42 18.12 -11.67
CA ALA A 228 -1.90 16.79 -11.99
C ALA A 228 -2.18 16.70 -13.50
N ILE A 229 -1.44 15.86 -14.23
CA ILE A 229 -1.75 15.55 -15.63
C ILE A 229 -2.82 14.45 -15.61
N VAL A 230 -4.06 14.81 -15.95
CA VAL A 230 -5.17 13.87 -16.09
C VAL A 230 -5.27 13.47 -17.56
N PHE A 231 -5.01 12.20 -17.87
CA PHE A 231 -5.29 11.65 -19.20
C PHE A 231 -6.79 11.34 -19.29
N ALA A 232 -7.45 11.91 -20.30
CA ALA A 232 -8.86 11.71 -20.62
C ALA A 232 -9.04 10.61 -21.68
#